data_AF-A0A485KWF1-F1
#
_entry.id   AF-A0A485KWF1-F1
#
_cell.length_a   1.000
_cell.length_b   1.000
_cell.length_c   1.000
_cell.angle_alpha   90.00
_cell.angle_beta   90.00
_cell.angle_gamma   90.00
#
_symmetry.space_group_name_H-M   'P 1'
#
loop_
_entity.id
_entity.type
_entity.pdbx_description
1 polymer ?
#
loop_
_entity_poly.entity_id
_entity_poly.type
_entity_poly.pdbx_seq_one_letter_code
_entity_poly.pdbx_strand_id
1 'polypeptide(L)'
;MAVNLSKIHQTSCEGYVTKRGHFLNTAWKRRYMVLKGDTLLVSYYDSKDVHDAKGEAKGSFVLTECEKQDLSDEGGDVKPFGFLFVGHCPGHGYKEYSVYVESQIDQTKWLSVANNALGKTAMPRKSISEQIEAITGHKQSTGIMLSVDAQVKNMKKTSQEILHQAIQDAKKAEQMGDETVGELVYQEGVLSEAEATADAIAGQLDHAEEVGRKLKHPFLYSVTHLFSPKKKKTNAKGRQSQKNPNGSQQTPMNSPVKLQAPQQTAEVDQLDQLSAILAKLGTTADKIGEITDRTTEQVDRIDVKVTDIDNRVKKEEKNVQDILKREM
;
A
#
# COMPACT_ATOMS: atom_id res chain seq x y z
N MET A 1 31.75 29.76 14.39
CA MET A 1 31.12 28.58 13.77
C MET A 1 30.17 29.08 12.69
N ALA A 2 30.53 28.96 11.42
CA ALA A 2 29.63 29.34 10.32
C ALA A 2 28.79 28.11 9.95
N VAL A 3 27.50 28.13 10.29
CA VAL A 3 26.55 27.11 9.84
C VAL A 3 26.46 27.21 8.33
N ASN A 4 26.82 26.13 7.62
CA ASN A 4 26.77 26.10 6.17
C ASN A 4 25.31 25.88 5.72
N LEU A 5 24.56 26.97 5.60
CA LEU A 5 23.13 27.00 5.25
C LEU A 5 22.83 26.41 3.86
N SER A 6 23.84 26.20 3.02
CA SER A 6 23.70 25.62 1.67
C SER A 6 23.27 24.15 1.66
N LYS A 7 23.37 23.42 2.78
CA LYS A 7 22.97 22.00 2.89
C LYS A 7 21.59 21.77 3.54
N ILE A 8 20.90 22.82 4.00
CA ILE A 8 19.56 22.68 4.59
C ILE A 8 18.53 22.89 3.47
N HIS A 9 18.33 21.86 2.67
CA HIS A 9 17.21 21.86 1.71
C HIS A 9 15.90 21.87 2.49
N GLN A 10 15.08 22.89 2.26
CA GLN A 10 13.75 23.00 2.85
C GLN A 10 12.91 21.79 2.42
N THR A 11 12.34 21.07 3.39
CA THR A 11 11.51 19.87 3.15
C THR A 11 10.07 20.01 3.59
N SER A 12 9.73 21.11 4.26
CA SER A 12 8.36 21.45 4.58
C SER A 12 8.01 22.78 3.92
N CYS A 13 6.84 22.84 3.32
CA CYS A 13 6.30 24.07 2.77
C CYS A 13 4.78 24.10 2.92
N GLU A 14 4.26 25.32 2.88
CA GLU A 14 2.83 25.60 2.97
C GLU A 14 2.48 26.77 2.05
N GLY A 15 1.22 26.83 1.66
CA GLY A 15 0.72 27.88 0.79
C GLY A 15 -0.66 27.60 0.25
N TYR A 16 -1.25 28.61 -0.38
CA TYR A 16 -2.49 28.43 -1.12
C TYR A 16 -2.21 27.75 -2.46
N VAL A 17 -2.98 26.70 -2.73
CA VAL A 17 -2.97 25.98 -4.00
C VAL A 17 -4.41 25.79 -4.47
N THR A 18 -4.59 25.63 -5.77
CA THR A 18 -5.87 25.19 -6.31
C THR A 18 -5.73 23.73 -6.69
N LYS A 19 -6.57 22.87 -6.11
CA LYS A 19 -6.49 21.43 -6.28
C LYS A 19 -7.76 20.84 -6.85
N ARG A 20 -7.62 19.73 -7.59
CA ARG A 20 -8.69 18.83 -8.00
C ARG A 20 -8.51 17.47 -7.33
N GLY A 21 -9.59 16.75 -7.10
CA GLY A 21 -9.53 15.38 -6.57
C GLY A 21 -9.27 14.39 -7.70
N HIS A 22 -8.92 13.16 -7.34
CA HIS A 22 -8.66 12.05 -8.27
C HIS A 22 -9.78 11.82 -9.31
N PHE A 23 -11.05 12.07 -8.95
CA PHE A 23 -12.15 11.97 -9.92
C PHE A 23 -12.21 13.20 -10.84
N LEU A 24 -12.19 12.96 -12.15
CA LEU A 24 -12.29 13.96 -13.21
C LEU A 24 -13.53 14.87 -13.08
N ASN A 25 -14.59 14.46 -12.38
CA ASN A 25 -15.78 15.31 -12.18
C ASN A 25 -15.70 16.22 -10.94
N THR A 26 -14.55 16.30 -10.26
CA THR A 26 -14.39 17.16 -9.09
C THR A 26 -14.04 18.59 -9.50
N ALA A 27 -14.83 19.57 -9.04
CA ALA A 27 -14.51 20.98 -9.26
C ALA A 27 -13.16 21.38 -8.63
N TRP A 28 -12.44 22.29 -9.29
CA TRP A 28 -11.24 22.93 -8.76
C TRP A 28 -11.57 23.72 -7.48
N LYS A 29 -10.79 23.52 -6.41
CA LYS A 29 -10.98 24.21 -5.13
C LYS A 29 -9.67 24.81 -4.64
N ARG A 30 -9.73 26.10 -4.28
CA ARG A 30 -8.63 26.77 -3.57
C ARG A 30 -8.58 26.27 -2.12
N ARG A 31 -7.39 25.82 -1.69
CA ARG A 31 -7.13 25.28 -0.36
C ARG A 31 -5.79 25.77 0.16
N TYR A 32 -5.69 25.88 1.47
CA TYR A 32 -4.40 26.07 2.12
C TYR A 32 -3.78 24.70 2.36
N MET A 33 -2.66 24.41 1.71
CA MET A 33 -2.00 23.11 1.74
C MET A 33 -0.69 23.20 2.51
N VAL A 34 -0.38 22.14 3.26
CA VAL A 34 0.81 22.02 4.11
C VAL A 34 1.45 20.66 3.85
N LEU A 35 2.71 20.67 3.42
CA LEU A 35 3.58 19.50 3.33
C LEU A 35 4.54 19.48 4.52
N LYS A 36 4.48 18.42 5.32
CA LYS A 36 5.43 18.17 6.41
C LYS A 36 6.52 17.21 5.95
N GLY A 37 7.72 17.74 5.75
CA GLY A 37 8.85 17.00 5.18
C GLY A 37 9.27 15.76 5.96
N ASP A 38 9.14 15.77 7.28
CA ASP A 38 9.62 14.67 8.14
C ASP A 38 8.72 13.43 8.07
N THR A 39 7.47 13.59 7.65
CA THR A 39 6.45 12.51 7.62
C THR A 39 5.88 12.29 6.22
N LEU A 40 6.30 13.10 5.24
CA LEU A 40 5.67 13.21 3.91
C LEU A 40 4.16 13.50 3.95
N LEU A 41 3.60 13.86 5.10
CA LEU A 41 2.18 14.10 5.25
C LEU A 41 1.81 15.43 4.60
N VAL A 42 0.97 15.35 3.58
CA VAL A 42 0.30 16.50 2.98
C VAL A 42 -1.08 16.61 3.60
N SER A 43 -1.44 17.80 4.07
CA SER A 43 -2.77 18.11 4.60
C SER A 43 -3.28 19.39 3.98
N TYR A 44 -4.59 19.49 3.77
CA TYR A 44 -5.18 20.69 3.19
C TYR A 44 -6.42 21.16 3.96
N TYR A 45 -6.58 22.49 4.03
CA TYR A 45 -7.57 23.21 4.83
C TYR A 45 -8.34 24.20 3.96
N ASP A 46 -9.49 24.67 4.45
CA ASP A 46 -10.26 25.71 3.75
C ASP A 46 -9.50 27.04 3.67
N SER A 47 -8.80 27.43 4.74
CA SER A 47 -7.98 28.63 4.82
C SER A 47 -6.79 28.45 5.74
N LYS A 48 -5.86 29.42 5.71
CA LYS A 48 -4.73 29.49 6.65
C LYS A 48 -5.20 29.63 8.10
N ASP A 49 -6.23 30.44 8.35
CA ASP A 49 -6.73 30.67 9.71
C ASP A 49 -7.21 29.37 10.38
N VAL A 50 -7.83 28.47 9.61
CA VAL A 50 -8.25 27.15 10.10
C VAL A 50 -7.04 26.30 10.48
N HIS A 51 -5.97 26.32 9.67
CA HIS A 51 -4.73 25.62 9.99
C HIS A 51 -4.07 26.17 11.26
N ASP A 52 -3.96 27.50 11.37
CA ASP A 52 -3.30 28.17 12.48
C ASP A 52 -4.06 27.98 13.80
N ALA A 53 -5.40 27.89 13.73
CA ALA A 53 -6.27 27.52 14.84
C ALA A 53 -6.25 26.01 15.17
N LYS A 54 -5.42 25.20 14.49
CA LYS A 54 -5.37 23.73 14.61
C LYS A 54 -6.72 23.05 14.34
N GLY A 55 -7.50 23.63 13.43
CA GLY A 55 -8.76 23.07 12.97
C GLY A 55 -8.58 21.78 12.15
N GLU A 56 -9.69 21.13 11.85
CA GLU A 56 -9.69 19.85 11.13
C GLU A 56 -9.28 20.00 9.66
N ALA A 57 -8.40 19.12 9.19
CA ALA A 57 -8.02 19.06 7.79
C ALA A 57 -9.17 18.51 6.94
N LYS A 58 -9.38 19.07 5.75
CA LYS A 58 -10.36 18.53 4.78
C LYS A 58 -9.92 17.22 4.14
N GLY A 59 -8.65 16.87 4.33
CA GLY A 59 -8.08 15.62 3.92
C GLY A 59 -6.57 15.66 4.07
N SER A 60 -5.99 14.47 4.09
CA SER A 60 -4.57 14.26 4.17
C SER A 60 -4.17 13.01 3.40
N PHE A 61 -2.93 13.00 2.95
CA PHE A 61 -2.33 11.85 2.27
C PHE A 61 -0.82 11.85 2.51
N VAL A 62 -0.22 10.66 2.47
CA VAL A 62 1.23 10.50 2.52
C VAL A 62 1.75 10.62 1.10
N LEU A 63 2.56 11.65 0.83
CA LEU A 63 3.12 11.90 -0.49
C LEU A 63 4.06 10.75 -0.88
N THR A 64 3.93 10.27 -2.12
CA THR A 64 4.77 9.19 -2.66
C THR A 64 5.50 9.66 -3.91
N GLU A 65 4.82 10.43 -4.76
CA GLU A 65 5.39 10.95 -5.99
C GLU A 65 4.89 12.37 -6.27
N CYS A 66 5.74 13.12 -6.97
CA CYS A 66 5.50 14.50 -7.34
C CYS A 66 6.03 14.74 -8.75
N GLU A 67 5.16 15.10 -9.69
CA GLU A 67 5.54 15.33 -11.08
C GLU A 67 5.08 16.70 -11.56
N LYS A 68 5.91 17.36 -12.37
CA LYS A 68 5.49 18.59 -13.06
C LYS A 68 4.50 18.21 -14.17
N GLN A 69 3.33 18.85 -14.19
CA GLN A 69 2.31 18.59 -15.18
C GLN A 69 1.79 19.91 -15.74
N ASP A 70 1.71 20.02 -17.08
CA ASP A 70 1.01 21.14 -17.69
C ASP A 70 -0.50 20.88 -17.63
N LEU A 71 -1.23 21.79 -16.99
CA LEU A 71 -2.68 21.70 -16.80
C LEU A 71 -3.42 22.77 -17.62
N SER A 72 -2.74 23.44 -18.55
CA SER A 72 -3.32 24.51 -19.39
C SER A 72 -4.48 24.02 -20.26
N ASP A 73 -4.49 22.73 -20.62
CA ASP A 73 -5.51 22.13 -21.50
C ASP A 73 -6.75 21.63 -20.74
N GLU A 74 -6.74 21.66 -19.39
CA GLU A 74 -7.79 21.09 -18.54
C GLU A 74 -9.08 21.94 -18.44
N GLY A 75 -9.09 23.14 -19.01
CA GLY A 75 -10.24 24.04 -19.02
C GLY A 75 -10.61 24.63 -17.65
N GLY A 76 -11.36 25.74 -17.67
CA GLY A 76 -11.48 26.62 -16.50
C GLY A 76 -10.23 27.48 -16.32
N ASP A 77 -10.24 28.39 -15.36
CA ASP A 77 -9.20 29.42 -15.11
C ASP A 77 -7.85 28.83 -14.60
N VAL A 78 -7.45 27.67 -15.14
CA VAL A 78 -6.29 26.87 -14.77
C VAL A 78 -5.05 27.48 -15.43
N LYS A 79 -4.07 27.82 -14.59
CA LYS A 79 -2.83 28.49 -14.98
C LYS A 79 -1.76 27.44 -15.32
N PRO A 80 -0.73 27.78 -16.13
CA PRO A 80 0.28 26.83 -16.63
C PRO A 80 1.19 26.20 -15.55
N PHE A 81 1.10 26.66 -14.31
CA PHE A 81 2.00 26.25 -13.22
C PHE A 81 1.45 25.05 -12.44
N GLY A 82 1.12 23.98 -13.16
CA GLY A 82 0.54 22.74 -12.64
C GLY A 82 1.57 21.70 -12.17
N PHE A 83 1.14 20.79 -11.31
CA PHE A 83 1.88 19.60 -10.91
C PHE A 83 0.93 18.55 -10.33
N LEU A 84 1.36 17.30 -10.36
CA LEU A 84 0.64 16.15 -9.84
C LEU A 84 1.25 15.73 -8.50
N PHE A 85 0.39 15.50 -7.51
CA PHE A 85 0.76 14.78 -6.30
C PHE A 85 0.08 13.43 -6.29
N VAL A 86 0.89 12.38 -6.12
CA VAL A 86 0.41 11.02 -5.89
C VAL A 86 0.72 10.64 -4.46
N GLY A 87 -0.26 10.10 -3.75
CA GLY A 87 -0.03 9.68 -2.38
C GLY A 87 -1.08 8.74 -1.83
N HIS A 88 -0.70 8.05 -0.76
CA HIS A 88 -1.55 7.09 -0.09
C HIS A 88 -2.47 7.78 0.94
N CYS A 89 -3.78 7.64 0.76
CA CYS A 89 -4.79 8.00 1.74
C CYS A 89 -5.12 6.78 2.60
N PRO A 90 -4.91 6.82 3.93
CA PRO A 90 -5.32 5.75 4.83
C PRO A 90 -6.80 5.39 4.63
N GLY A 91 -7.09 4.10 4.40
CA GLY A 91 -8.45 3.61 4.15
C GLY A 91 -9.02 3.85 2.75
N HIS A 92 -8.27 4.52 1.86
CA HIS A 92 -8.73 4.82 0.50
C HIS A 92 -7.70 4.58 -0.61
N GLY A 93 -6.52 4.05 -0.29
CA GLY A 93 -5.48 3.70 -1.25
C GLY A 93 -4.76 4.90 -1.87
N TYR A 94 -4.05 4.66 -2.96
CA TYR A 94 -3.33 5.71 -3.70
C TYR A 94 -4.29 6.61 -4.45
N LYS A 95 -4.07 7.92 -4.35
CA LYS A 95 -4.85 8.94 -5.04
C LYS A 95 -3.94 9.96 -5.69
N GLU A 96 -4.41 10.42 -6.83
CA GLU A 96 -3.78 11.48 -7.61
C GLU A 96 -4.51 12.80 -7.37
N TYR A 97 -3.73 13.86 -7.21
CA TYR A 97 -4.22 15.20 -6.98
C TYR A 97 -3.52 16.15 -7.97
N SER A 98 -4.26 16.60 -8.97
CA SER A 98 -3.83 17.69 -9.83
C SER A 98 -3.88 19.00 -9.04
N VAL A 99 -2.76 19.71 -9.01
CA VAL A 99 -2.58 20.95 -8.25
C VAL A 99 -1.99 22.00 -9.18
N TYR A 100 -2.44 23.25 -9.07
CA TYR A 100 -1.76 24.37 -9.68
C TYR A 100 -1.60 25.53 -8.71
N VAL A 101 -0.63 26.38 -9.00
CA VAL A 101 -0.26 27.57 -8.23
C VAL A 101 -0.25 28.81 -9.11
N GLU A 102 -0.20 29.98 -8.48
CA GLU A 102 -0.33 31.25 -9.19
C GLU A 102 0.97 31.69 -9.88
N SER A 103 2.13 31.17 -9.47
CA SER A 103 3.43 31.58 -9.99
C SER A 103 4.38 30.40 -10.27
N GLN A 104 5.27 30.57 -11.25
CA GLN A 104 6.37 29.63 -11.53
C GLN A 104 7.30 29.45 -10.31
N ILE A 105 7.47 30.50 -9.51
CA ILE A 105 8.30 30.48 -8.29
C ILE A 105 7.69 29.52 -7.28
N ASP A 106 6.38 29.59 -7.07
CA ASP A 106 5.67 28.67 -6.18
C ASP A 106 5.70 27.25 -6.71
N GLN A 107 5.56 27.04 -8.03
CA GLN A 107 5.63 25.69 -8.62
C GLN A 107 7.01 25.08 -8.37
N THR A 108 8.06 25.85 -8.62
CA THR A 108 9.45 25.43 -8.39
C THR A 108 9.71 25.17 -6.92
N LYS A 109 9.18 26.00 -6.02
CA LYS A 109 9.24 25.80 -4.57
C LYS A 109 8.56 24.50 -4.16
N TRP A 110 7.31 24.27 -4.58
CA TRP A 110 6.54 23.06 -4.24
C TRP A 110 7.22 21.80 -4.76
N LEU A 111 7.58 21.77 -6.05
CA LEU A 111 8.27 20.64 -6.66
C LEU A 111 9.63 20.39 -6.00
N SER A 112 10.44 21.43 -5.76
CA SER A 112 11.74 21.28 -5.11
C SER A 112 11.60 20.77 -3.68
N VAL A 113 10.71 21.36 -2.88
CA VAL A 113 10.51 20.95 -1.48
C VAL A 113 9.93 19.54 -1.39
N ALA A 114 8.97 19.20 -2.25
CA ALA A 114 8.41 17.85 -2.35
C ALA A 114 9.48 16.83 -2.75
N ASN A 115 10.28 17.10 -3.80
CA ASN A 115 11.37 16.22 -4.22
C ASN A 115 12.49 16.15 -3.19
N ASN A 116 12.76 17.23 -2.45
CA ASN A 116 13.70 17.20 -1.34
C ASN A 116 13.16 16.35 -0.19
N ALA A 117 11.85 16.41 0.11
CA ALA A 117 11.23 15.62 1.16
C ALA A 117 11.19 14.14 0.77
N LEU A 118 10.75 13.85 -0.45
CA LEU A 118 10.78 12.53 -1.06
C LEU A 118 12.21 12.00 -1.16
N GLY A 119 13.21 12.83 -1.49
CA GLY A 119 14.62 12.44 -1.55
C GLY A 119 15.31 12.34 -0.17
N LYS A 120 14.76 12.95 0.88
CA LYS A 120 15.18 12.71 2.27
C LYS A 120 14.57 11.43 2.84
N THR A 121 13.42 10.99 2.32
CA THR A 121 12.63 9.86 2.84
C THR A 121 12.73 8.59 1.98
N ALA A 122 12.98 8.72 0.68
CA ALA A 122 13.67 7.73 -0.12
C ALA A 122 15.10 7.73 0.42
N MET A 123 15.54 6.60 0.96
CA MET A 123 16.84 6.47 1.62
C MET A 123 17.93 7.28 0.89
N PRO A 124 18.67 8.16 1.57
CA PRO A 124 19.80 8.81 0.95
C PRO A 124 20.86 7.75 0.71
N ARG A 125 20.90 7.17 -0.50
CA ARG A 125 22.14 6.63 -1.07
C ARG A 125 23.06 7.82 -1.25
N LYS A 126 23.73 8.21 -0.18
CA LYS A 126 24.90 9.09 -0.26
C LYS A 126 25.79 8.48 -1.33
N SER A 127 26.16 9.28 -2.32
CA SER A 127 27.23 8.89 -3.24
C SER A 127 28.40 8.39 -2.41
N ILE A 128 29.00 7.27 -2.80
CA ILE A 128 30.11 6.62 -2.08
C ILE A 128 31.20 7.67 -1.76
N SER A 129 31.42 8.65 -2.66
CA SER A 129 32.34 9.77 -2.41
C SER A 129 31.93 10.72 -1.28
N GLU A 130 30.64 11.04 -1.12
CA GLU A 130 30.17 11.91 -0.02
C GLU A 130 30.12 11.17 1.32
N GLN A 131 29.87 9.87 1.30
CA GLN A 131 30.04 9.02 2.48
C GLN A 131 31.50 8.96 2.92
N ILE A 132 32.43 8.86 1.97
CA ILE A 132 33.87 8.90 2.24
C ILE A 132 34.28 10.26 2.82
N GLU A 133 33.83 11.40 2.27
CA GLU A 133 34.16 12.73 2.80
C GLU A 133 33.61 12.97 4.22
N ALA A 134 32.38 12.53 4.49
CA ALA A 134 31.75 12.68 5.81
C ALA A 134 32.40 11.80 6.89
N ILE A 135 32.96 10.65 6.51
CA ILE A 135 33.63 9.70 7.42
C ILE A 135 35.13 10.06 7.59
N THR A 136 35.79 10.56 6.54
CA THR A 136 37.24 10.82 6.57
C THR A 136 37.61 12.21 7.09
N GLY A 137 36.68 13.18 7.15
CA GLY A 137 36.95 14.52 7.67
C GLY A 137 38.05 15.30 6.92
N HIS A 138 38.51 14.81 5.77
CA HIS A 138 39.57 15.43 5.00
C HIS A 138 38.96 16.33 3.92
N LYS A 139 38.99 17.63 4.15
CA LYS A 139 39.17 18.56 3.02
C LYS A 139 40.43 18.11 2.29
N GLN A 140 40.44 18.10 0.97
CA GLN A 140 41.68 18.05 0.20
C GLN A 140 42.59 19.20 0.68
N SER A 141 43.49 18.89 1.61
CA SER A 141 44.61 19.73 2.00
C SER A 141 45.78 18.80 2.20
N THR A 142 46.63 18.77 1.18
CA THR A 142 48.09 18.78 1.33
C THR A 142 48.67 18.15 2.60
N GLY A 143 49.18 16.93 2.46
CA GLY A 143 50.32 16.45 3.24
C GLY A 143 50.00 15.74 4.56
N ILE A 144 50.34 14.44 4.58
CA ILE A 144 50.91 13.61 5.66
C ILE A 144 50.24 12.23 5.64
N MET A 145 51.02 11.22 5.26
CA MET A 145 50.66 9.80 5.22
C MET A 145 50.14 9.31 6.57
N LEU A 146 48.86 8.89 6.63
CA LEU A 146 48.42 7.92 7.61
C LEU A 146 48.91 6.52 7.18
N SER A 147 49.44 5.75 8.13
CA SER A 147 49.91 4.37 7.89
C SER A 147 48.78 3.51 7.32
N VAL A 148 49.11 2.72 6.29
CA VAL A 148 48.22 1.78 5.57
C VAL A 148 47.47 0.86 6.54
N ASP A 149 48.09 0.46 7.66
CA ASP A 149 47.47 -0.40 8.66
C ASP A 149 46.32 0.27 9.43
N ALA A 150 46.39 1.60 9.63
CA ALA A 150 45.31 2.35 10.25
C ALA A 150 44.12 2.51 9.30
N GLN A 151 44.38 2.68 8.00
CA GLN A 151 43.33 2.69 6.97
C GLN A 151 42.60 1.35 6.90
N VAL A 152 43.32 0.22 6.90
CA VAL A 152 42.72 -1.12 6.84
C VAL A 152 41.88 -1.44 8.10
N LYS A 153 42.33 -1.05 9.29
CA LYS A 153 41.56 -1.24 10.53
C LYS A 153 40.28 -0.40 10.56
N ASN A 154 40.36 0.85 10.11
CA ASN A 154 39.18 1.71 10.02
C ASN A 154 38.17 1.17 9.01
N MET A 155 38.62 0.70 7.84
CA MET A 155 37.76 0.07 6.83
C MET A 155 37.05 -1.19 7.36
N LYS A 156 37.75 -2.06 8.10
CA LYS A 156 37.13 -3.25 8.70
C LYS A 156 36.04 -2.89 9.71
N LYS A 157 36.29 -1.90 10.56
CA LYS A 157 35.27 -1.40 11.50
C LYS A 157 34.05 -0.83 10.78
N THR A 158 34.25 -0.07 9.71
CA THR A 158 33.15 0.43 8.87
C THR A 158 32.35 -0.70 8.20
N SER A 159 33.02 -1.76 7.73
CA SER A 159 32.35 -2.93 7.14
C SER A 159 31.43 -3.64 8.13
N GLN A 160 31.87 -3.83 9.38
CA GLN A 160 31.06 -4.43 10.44
C GLN A 160 29.85 -3.59 10.80
N GLU A 161 30.00 -2.26 10.86
CA GLU A 161 28.88 -1.34 11.13
C GLU A 161 27.83 -1.40 10.01
N ILE A 162 28.25 -1.45 8.74
CA ILE A 162 27.33 -1.59 7.59
C ILE A 162 26.59 -2.92 7.65
N LEU A 163 27.30 -4.02 7.92
CA LEU A 163 26.71 -5.35 7.98
C LEU A 163 25.67 -5.46 9.11
N HIS A 164 26.00 -4.90 10.28
CA HIS A 164 25.08 -4.85 11.41
C HIS A 164 23.82 -4.02 11.09
N GLN A 165 23.97 -2.87 10.41
CA GLN A 165 22.85 -2.06 9.96
C GLN A 165 21.97 -2.82 8.97
N ALA A 166 22.57 -3.49 7.98
CA ALA A 166 21.85 -4.28 6.99
C ALA A 166 21.02 -5.41 7.63
N ILE A 167 21.56 -6.08 8.67
CA ILE A 167 20.82 -7.10 9.42
C ILE A 167 19.64 -6.51 10.17
N GLN A 168 19.81 -5.34 10.80
CA GLN A 168 18.70 -4.68 11.50
C GLN A 168 17.59 -4.26 10.54
N ASP A 169 17.94 -3.71 9.39
CA ASP A 169 16.97 -3.29 8.38
C ASP A 169 16.26 -4.50 7.78
N ALA A 170 16.98 -5.59 7.51
CA ALA A 170 16.39 -6.84 7.04
C ALA A 170 15.42 -7.45 8.06
N LYS A 171 15.71 -7.39 9.37
CA LYS A 171 14.79 -7.86 10.42
C LYS A 171 13.51 -7.02 10.50
N LYS A 172 13.62 -5.71 10.36
CA LYS A 172 12.44 -4.83 10.31
C LYS A 172 11.57 -5.12 9.08
N ALA A 173 12.21 -5.35 7.93
CA ALA A 173 11.51 -5.74 6.72
C ALA A 173 10.82 -7.10 6.88
N GLU A 174 11.47 -8.09 7.53
CA GLU A 174 10.87 -9.39 7.84
C GLU A 174 9.61 -9.23 8.68
N GLN A 175 9.68 -8.46 9.77
CA GLN A 175 8.52 -8.19 10.63
C GLN A 175 7.38 -7.51 9.86
N MET A 176 7.69 -6.49 9.06
CA MET A 176 6.69 -5.79 8.26
C MET A 176 6.07 -6.71 7.20
N GLY A 177 6.86 -7.60 6.61
CA GLY A 177 6.38 -8.61 5.67
C GLY A 177 5.41 -9.60 6.32
N ASP A 178 5.73 -10.09 7.51
CA ASP A 178 4.84 -10.98 8.28
C ASP A 178 3.52 -10.30 8.65
N GLU A 179 3.58 -9.04 9.11
CA GLU A 179 2.38 -8.22 9.38
C GLU A 179 1.54 -8.02 8.11
N THR A 180 2.18 -7.76 6.97
CA THR A 180 1.51 -7.59 5.67
C THR A 180 0.80 -8.86 5.23
N VAL A 181 1.47 -10.02 5.34
CA VAL A 181 0.85 -11.32 5.03
C VAL A 181 -0.35 -11.57 5.93
N GLY A 182 -0.25 -11.26 7.22
CA GLY A 182 -1.37 -11.42 8.16
C GLY A 182 -2.60 -10.59 7.77
N GLU A 183 -2.38 -9.33 7.40
CA GLU A 183 -3.46 -8.44 6.94
C GLU A 183 -4.07 -8.91 5.61
N LEU A 184 -3.26 -9.35 4.65
CA LEU A 184 -3.76 -9.87 3.37
C LEU A 184 -4.62 -11.13 3.54
N VAL A 185 -4.23 -12.05 4.43
CA VAL A 185 -5.04 -13.22 4.77
C VAL A 185 -6.36 -12.82 5.43
N TYR A 186 -6.34 -11.80 6.30
CA TYR A 186 -7.57 -11.28 6.89
C TYR A 186 -8.51 -10.69 5.82
N GLN A 187 -7.97 -9.90 4.89
CA GLN A 187 -8.74 -9.31 3.79
C GLN A 187 -9.32 -10.38 2.85
N GLU A 188 -8.58 -11.45 2.56
CA GLU A 188 -9.09 -12.62 1.82
C GLU A 188 -10.33 -13.24 2.52
N GLY A 189 -10.32 -13.29 3.85
CA GLY A 189 -11.47 -13.72 4.65
C GLY A 189 -12.69 -12.79 4.50
N VAL A 190 -12.47 -11.48 4.53
CA VAL A 190 -13.53 -10.48 4.33
C VAL A 190 -14.13 -10.56 2.92
N LEU A 191 -13.29 -10.73 1.89
CA LEU A 191 -13.76 -10.92 0.52
C LEU A 191 -14.59 -12.21 0.37
N SER A 192 -14.23 -13.27 1.09
CA SER A 192 -15.01 -14.51 1.11
C SER A 192 -16.39 -14.33 1.72
N GLU A 193 -16.52 -13.52 2.78
CA GLU A 193 -17.82 -13.16 3.35
C GLU A 193 -18.65 -12.26 2.42
N ALA A 194 -18.00 -11.30 1.74
CA ALA A 194 -18.65 -10.45 0.75
C ALA A 194 -19.19 -11.26 -0.43
N GLU A 195 -18.41 -12.23 -0.92
CA GLU A 195 -18.83 -13.15 -1.99
C GLU A 195 -20.02 -14.01 -1.56
N ALA A 196 -19.99 -14.58 -0.35
CA ALA A 196 -21.10 -15.35 0.20
C ALA A 196 -22.38 -14.49 0.37
N THR A 197 -22.21 -13.21 0.73
CA THR A 197 -23.32 -12.26 0.82
C THR A 197 -23.92 -11.96 -0.55
N ALA A 198 -23.08 -11.77 -1.58
CA ALA A 198 -23.55 -11.60 -2.95
C ALA A 198 -24.35 -12.83 -3.42
N ASP A 199 -23.87 -14.04 -3.15
CA ASP A 199 -24.58 -15.28 -3.48
C ASP A 199 -25.95 -15.37 -2.77
N ALA A 200 -26.01 -14.96 -1.50
CA ALA A 200 -27.27 -14.91 -0.74
C ALA A 200 -28.27 -13.91 -1.35
N ILE A 201 -27.81 -12.72 -1.76
CA ILE A 201 -28.65 -11.71 -2.42
C ILE A 201 -29.16 -12.23 -3.77
N ALA A 202 -28.29 -12.87 -4.56
CA ALA A 202 -28.69 -13.47 -5.83
C ALA A 202 -29.80 -14.52 -5.65
N GLY A 203 -29.70 -15.37 -4.61
CA GLY A 203 -30.74 -16.34 -4.27
C GLY A 203 -32.06 -15.68 -3.79
N GLN A 204 -31.98 -14.56 -3.06
CA GLN A 204 -33.17 -13.79 -2.69
C GLN A 204 -33.84 -13.16 -3.91
N LEU A 205 -33.06 -12.67 -4.88
CA LEU A 205 -33.57 -12.14 -6.14
C LEU A 205 -34.27 -13.21 -6.98
N ASP A 206 -33.77 -14.45 -6.99
CA ASP A 206 -34.45 -15.56 -7.67
C ASP A 206 -35.86 -15.77 -7.11
N HIS A 207 -35.99 -15.75 -5.79
CA HIS A 207 -37.29 -15.88 -5.12
C HIS A 207 -38.19 -14.65 -5.39
N ALA A 208 -37.63 -13.45 -5.38
CA ALA A 208 -38.36 -12.22 -5.69
C ALA A 208 -38.91 -12.24 -7.13
N GLU A 209 -38.11 -12.66 -8.11
CA GLU A 209 -38.54 -12.84 -9.50
C GLU A 209 -39.64 -13.88 -9.63
N GLU A 210 -39.58 -15.00 -8.89
CA GLU A 210 -40.64 -16.00 -8.88
C GLU A 210 -41.97 -15.42 -8.36
N VAL A 211 -41.92 -14.65 -7.27
CA VAL A 211 -43.09 -13.95 -6.72
C VAL A 211 -43.64 -12.92 -7.71
N GLY A 212 -42.77 -12.13 -8.34
CA GLY A 212 -43.14 -11.16 -9.37
C GLY A 212 -43.85 -11.81 -10.57
N ARG A 213 -43.38 -12.99 -11.02
CA ARG A 213 -44.06 -13.77 -12.06
C ARG A 213 -45.44 -14.25 -11.63
N LYS A 214 -45.58 -14.71 -10.38
CA LYS A 214 -46.88 -15.14 -9.81
C LYS A 214 -47.87 -13.97 -9.73
N LEU A 215 -47.41 -12.77 -9.36
CA LEU A 215 -48.23 -11.56 -9.29
C LEU A 215 -48.70 -11.08 -10.67
N LYS A 216 -47.89 -11.25 -11.72
CA LYS A 216 -48.28 -10.88 -13.10
C LYS A 216 -49.36 -11.80 -13.70
N HIS A 217 -49.49 -13.03 -13.22
CA HIS A 217 -50.46 -14.01 -13.74
C HIS A 217 -51.13 -14.82 -12.61
N PRO A 218 -52.00 -14.20 -11.80
CA PRO A 218 -52.62 -14.85 -10.65
C PRO A 218 -53.49 -16.07 -11.00
N PHE A 219 -54.05 -16.12 -12.22
CA PHE A 219 -54.97 -17.19 -12.66
C PHE A 219 -54.30 -18.39 -13.36
N LEU A 220 -53.02 -18.32 -13.73
CA LEU A 220 -52.33 -19.40 -14.47
C LEU A 220 -51.43 -20.29 -13.59
N TYR A 221 -51.08 -19.84 -12.39
CA TYR A 221 -50.19 -20.59 -11.47
C TYR A 221 -50.92 -21.50 -10.47
N SER A 222 -52.24 -21.39 -10.33
CA SER A 222 -53.05 -22.30 -9.50
C SER A 222 -53.17 -23.70 -10.09
N VAL A 223 -52.79 -23.91 -11.36
CA VAL A 223 -52.96 -25.19 -12.07
C VAL A 223 -51.64 -25.99 -12.16
N THR A 224 -50.47 -25.37 -11.97
CA THR A 224 -49.17 -26.06 -12.09
C THR A 224 -48.64 -26.67 -10.78
N HIS A 225 -49.23 -26.35 -9.62
CA HIS A 225 -48.88 -27.01 -8.36
C HIS A 225 -49.50 -28.40 -8.16
N LEU A 226 -50.33 -28.88 -9.09
CA LEU A 226 -50.87 -30.26 -9.06
C LEU A 226 -49.91 -31.32 -9.62
N PHE A 227 -48.80 -30.93 -10.27
CA PHE A 227 -47.86 -31.89 -10.85
C PHE A 227 -46.40 -31.47 -10.62
N SER A 228 -45.88 -31.72 -9.42
CA SER A 228 -44.43 -31.77 -9.18
C SER A 228 -44.07 -33.01 -8.37
N PRO A 229 -43.32 -33.97 -8.93
CA PRO A 229 -42.91 -35.17 -8.22
C PRO A 229 -41.75 -34.86 -7.26
N LYS A 230 -41.95 -35.23 -6.00
CA LYS A 230 -40.92 -35.29 -4.95
C LYS A 230 -39.71 -36.11 -5.43
N LYS A 231 -38.51 -35.53 -5.38
CA LYS A 231 -37.25 -36.32 -5.42
C LYS A 231 -36.55 -36.29 -4.06
N LYS A 232 -36.11 -37.49 -3.68
CA LYS A 232 -35.64 -37.94 -2.36
C LYS A 232 -34.20 -37.51 -2.05
N LYS A 233 -33.94 -37.35 -0.75
CA LYS A 233 -32.62 -37.48 -0.08
C LYS A 233 -31.92 -38.79 -0.44
N THR A 234 -30.59 -38.73 -0.57
CA THR A 234 -29.69 -39.87 -0.32
C THR A 234 -28.48 -39.42 0.49
N ASN A 235 -28.33 -40.04 1.66
CA ASN A 235 -27.12 -40.10 2.49
C ASN A 235 -26.20 -41.24 2.01
N ALA A 236 -24.88 -41.07 2.10
CA ALA A 236 -23.87 -42.10 2.44
C ALA A 236 -22.49 -41.40 2.62
N LYS A 237 -21.83 -41.31 3.79
CA LYS A 237 -21.11 -42.29 4.64
C LYS A 237 -19.80 -42.89 4.05
N GLY A 238 -18.70 -42.71 4.80
CA GLY A 238 -17.43 -43.49 4.82
C GLY A 238 -16.20 -42.56 4.93
N ARG A 239 -15.49 -42.33 6.05
CA ARG A 239 -14.68 -43.20 6.98
C ARG A 239 -13.50 -43.86 6.22
N GLN A 240 -12.21 -43.61 6.48
CA GLN A 240 -11.30 -43.87 7.63
C GLN A 240 -9.97 -43.08 7.38
N SER A 241 -9.25 -42.47 8.34
CA SER A 241 -8.41 -42.98 9.46
C SER A 241 -7.21 -43.87 9.09
N GLN A 242 -5.98 -43.36 9.25
CA GLN A 242 -4.77 -43.99 9.85
C GLN A 242 -3.62 -42.96 9.77
N LYS A 243 -3.07 -42.37 10.85
CA LYS A 243 -2.18 -42.92 11.91
C LYS A 243 -1.09 -43.87 11.39
N ASN A 244 0.18 -43.41 11.38
CA ASN A 244 1.09 -43.77 12.47
C ASN A 244 2.38 -42.92 12.55
N PRO A 245 3.06 -42.92 13.73
CA PRO A 245 4.22 -42.11 14.08
C PRO A 245 5.53 -42.93 14.27
N ASN A 246 6.62 -42.23 14.61
CA ASN A 246 7.93 -42.63 15.18
C ASN A 246 9.10 -42.12 14.30
N GLY A 247 10.18 -41.55 14.84
CA GLY A 247 10.59 -41.34 16.23
C GLY A 247 12.02 -40.73 16.27
N SER A 248 12.41 -40.22 17.45
CA SER A 248 13.75 -40.27 18.13
C SER A 248 15.04 -40.18 17.27
N GLN A 249 16.15 -39.54 17.64
CA GLN A 249 16.71 -39.08 18.91
C GLN A 249 18.09 -38.43 18.60
N GLN A 250 18.50 -37.46 19.42
CA GLN A 250 19.83 -37.23 20.03
C GLN A 250 21.14 -37.04 19.20
N THR A 251 21.81 -35.93 19.53
CA THR A 251 23.26 -35.60 19.46
C THR A 251 24.10 -36.49 20.42
N PRO A 252 25.45 -36.36 20.66
CA PRO A 252 26.49 -35.40 20.18
C PRO A 252 27.88 -36.03 19.82
N MET A 253 28.84 -35.21 19.36
CA MET A 253 30.24 -35.07 19.89
C MET A 253 31.34 -34.73 18.83
N ASN A 254 32.06 -33.65 19.15
CA ASN A 254 33.52 -33.41 19.10
C ASN A 254 34.35 -33.28 17.80
N SER A 255 34.76 -32.00 17.57
CA SER A 255 36.15 -31.45 17.50
C SER A 255 37.00 -31.73 16.23
N PRO A 256 37.84 -30.77 15.74
CA PRO A 256 38.82 -30.02 16.52
C PRO A 256 38.88 -28.50 16.32
N VAL A 257 39.36 -27.86 17.38
CA VAL A 257 39.77 -26.46 17.49
C VAL A 257 40.84 -26.13 16.44
N LYS A 258 40.56 -25.14 15.59
CA LYS A 258 41.59 -24.46 14.80
C LYS A 258 41.67 -23.02 15.31
N LEU A 259 42.81 -22.68 15.92
CA LEU A 259 43.13 -21.30 16.29
C LEU A 259 43.08 -20.44 15.04
N GLN A 260 42.08 -19.57 14.94
CA GLN A 260 42.06 -18.50 13.96
C GLN A 260 41.47 -17.25 14.62
N ALA A 261 42.11 -16.12 14.36
CA ALA A 261 41.95 -14.86 15.08
C ALA A 261 40.47 -14.46 15.26
N PRO A 262 40.07 -13.93 16.43
CA PRO A 262 38.67 -13.78 16.86
C PRO A 262 37.81 -12.77 16.06
N GLN A 263 38.29 -12.23 14.94
CA GLN A 263 37.61 -11.16 14.20
C GLN A 263 37.08 -11.56 12.81
N GLN A 264 37.49 -12.70 12.23
CA GLN A 264 36.96 -13.15 10.92
C GLN A 264 35.72 -14.04 11.05
N THR A 265 35.55 -14.77 12.14
CA THR A 265 34.40 -15.65 12.37
C THR A 265 33.09 -14.87 12.59
N ALA A 266 33.15 -13.75 13.29
CA ALA A 266 31.95 -12.94 13.60
C ALA A 266 31.31 -12.29 12.36
N GLU A 267 32.11 -11.88 11.36
CA GLU A 267 31.60 -11.31 10.11
C GLU A 267 30.92 -12.37 9.23
N VAL A 268 31.44 -13.60 9.23
CA VAL A 268 30.86 -14.73 8.49
C VAL A 268 29.51 -15.12 9.11
N ASP A 269 29.42 -15.21 10.43
CA ASP A 269 28.17 -15.50 11.13
C ASP A 269 27.08 -14.43 10.88
N GLN A 270 27.49 -13.16 10.78
CA GLN A 270 26.57 -12.05 10.46
C GLN A 270 26.10 -12.09 9.00
N LEU A 271 26.97 -12.45 8.06
CA LEU A 271 26.60 -12.65 6.65
C LEU A 271 25.63 -13.81 6.48
N ASP A 272 25.87 -14.93 7.18
CA ASP A 272 24.96 -16.08 7.18
C ASP A 272 23.59 -15.72 7.79
N GLN A 273 23.58 -14.93 8.87
CA GLN A 273 22.35 -14.40 9.44
C GLN A 273 21.58 -13.50 8.46
N LEU A 274 22.28 -12.60 7.75
CA LEU A 274 21.67 -11.73 6.75
C LEU A 274 21.09 -12.56 5.60
N SER A 275 21.84 -13.55 5.11
CA SER A 275 21.40 -14.46 4.04
C SER A 275 20.12 -15.21 4.43
N ALA A 276 20.05 -15.72 5.66
CA ALA A 276 18.87 -16.40 6.16
C ALA A 276 17.63 -15.49 6.22
N ILE A 277 17.80 -14.22 6.64
CA ILE A 277 16.70 -13.24 6.68
C ILE A 277 16.25 -12.89 5.25
N LEU A 278 17.19 -12.68 4.33
CA LEU A 278 16.87 -12.40 2.92
C LEU A 278 16.14 -13.57 2.26
N ALA A 279 16.51 -14.81 2.55
CA ALA A 279 15.80 -15.99 2.06
C ALA A 279 14.34 -16.01 2.55
N LYS A 280 14.12 -15.72 3.84
CA LYS A 280 12.75 -15.61 4.38
C LYS A 280 11.97 -14.46 3.76
N LEU A 281 12.58 -13.31 3.56
CA LEU A 281 11.97 -12.17 2.86
C LEU A 281 11.54 -12.56 1.45
N GLY A 282 12.36 -13.32 0.72
CA GLY A 282 11.99 -13.89 -0.58
C GLY A 282 10.71 -14.74 -0.48
N THR A 283 10.68 -15.71 0.44
CA THR A 283 9.48 -16.54 0.63
C THR A 283 8.24 -15.76 1.08
N THR A 284 8.44 -14.65 1.79
CA THR A 284 7.35 -13.77 2.25
C THR A 284 6.80 -12.96 1.09
N ALA A 285 7.68 -12.44 0.22
CA ALA A 285 7.28 -11.77 -1.01
C ALA A 285 6.49 -12.70 -1.95
N ASP A 286 6.93 -13.95 -2.10
CA ASP A 286 6.21 -14.95 -2.90
C ASP A 286 4.79 -15.20 -2.36
N LYS A 287 4.63 -15.32 -1.03
CA LYS A 287 3.31 -15.46 -0.39
C LYS A 287 2.42 -14.24 -0.59
N ILE A 288 2.99 -13.03 -0.48
CA ILE A 288 2.25 -11.79 -0.74
C ILE A 288 1.74 -11.79 -2.18
N GLY A 289 2.58 -12.18 -3.15
CA GLY A 289 2.18 -12.33 -4.54
C GLY A 289 1.02 -13.31 -4.70
N GLU A 290 1.14 -14.52 -4.15
CA GLU A 290 0.10 -15.56 -4.24
C GLU A 290 -1.25 -15.12 -3.62
N ILE A 291 -1.24 -14.46 -2.46
CA ILE A 291 -2.47 -13.95 -1.85
C ILE A 291 -3.05 -12.80 -2.68
N THR A 292 -2.19 -11.92 -3.22
CA THR A 292 -2.62 -10.80 -4.06
C THR A 292 -3.30 -11.30 -5.34
N ASP A 293 -2.73 -12.30 -6.00
CA ASP A 293 -3.33 -12.90 -7.20
C ASP A 293 -4.71 -13.51 -6.89
N ARG A 294 -4.81 -14.30 -5.82
CA ARG A 294 -6.08 -14.94 -5.39
C ARG A 294 -7.15 -13.92 -5.01
N THR A 295 -6.78 -12.87 -4.28
CA THR A 295 -7.72 -11.82 -3.86
C THR A 295 -8.16 -10.95 -5.03
N THR A 296 -7.27 -10.69 -6.00
CA THR A 296 -7.61 -9.99 -7.26
C THR A 296 -8.66 -10.77 -8.04
N GLU A 297 -8.44 -12.08 -8.26
CA GLU A 297 -9.44 -12.93 -8.93
C GLU A 297 -10.77 -13.00 -8.16
N GLN A 298 -10.73 -12.95 -6.82
CA GLN A 298 -11.94 -12.94 -6.00
C GLN A 298 -12.73 -11.63 -6.14
N VAL A 299 -12.04 -10.49 -6.17
CA VAL A 299 -12.66 -9.18 -6.41
C VAL A 299 -13.35 -9.17 -7.77
N ASP A 300 -12.70 -9.67 -8.83
CA ASP A 300 -13.30 -9.75 -10.16
C ASP A 300 -14.59 -10.60 -10.18
N ARG A 301 -14.59 -11.74 -9.46
CA ARG A 301 -15.82 -12.56 -9.33
C ARG A 301 -16.92 -11.83 -8.58
N ILE A 302 -16.60 -11.12 -7.51
CA ILE A 302 -17.57 -10.33 -6.74
C ILE A 302 -18.13 -9.21 -7.61
N ASP A 303 -17.30 -8.50 -8.37
CA ASP A 303 -17.72 -7.40 -9.24
C ASP A 303 -18.73 -7.87 -10.30
N VAL A 304 -18.46 -9.01 -10.93
CA VAL A 304 -19.40 -9.64 -11.87
C VAL A 304 -20.74 -9.99 -11.18
N LYS A 305 -20.70 -10.60 -10.00
CA LYS A 305 -21.91 -10.95 -9.23
C LYS A 305 -22.72 -9.72 -8.84
N VAL A 306 -22.06 -8.68 -8.33
CA VAL A 306 -22.70 -7.43 -7.90
C VAL A 306 -23.31 -6.69 -9.08
N THR A 307 -22.63 -6.69 -10.24
CA THR A 307 -23.16 -6.11 -11.47
C THR A 307 -24.41 -6.84 -11.97
N ASP A 308 -24.44 -8.18 -11.91
CA ASP A 308 -25.64 -8.97 -12.22
C ASP A 308 -26.79 -8.63 -11.26
N ILE A 309 -26.51 -8.62 -9.96
CA ILE A 309 -27.47 -8.25 -8.91
C ILE A 309 -28.07 -6.87 -9.17
N ASP A 310 -27.25 -5.85 -9.46
CA ASP A 310 -27.73 -4.48 -9.73
C ASP A 310 -28.66 -4.43 -10.96
N ASN A 311 -28.29 -5.12 -12.04
CA ASN A 311 -29.12 -5.21 -13.24
C ASN A 311 -30.48 -5.88 -12.95
N ARG A 312 -30.47 -6.94 -12.15
CA ARG A 312 -31.68 -7.68 -11.74
C ARG A 312 -32.58 -6.87 -10.83
N VAL A 313 -32.00 -6.17 -9.84
CA VAL A 313 -32.74 -5.24 -8.96
C VAL A 313 -33.43 -4.15 -9.78
N LYS A 314 -32.72 -3.50 -10.71
CA LYS A 314 -33.30 -2.48 -11.60
C LYS A 314 -34.44 -3.01 -12.45
N LYS A 315 -34.31 -4.24 -12.95
CA LYS A 315 -35.36 -4.91 -13.72
C LYS A 315 -36.60 -5.20 -12.87
N GLU A 316 -36.41 -5.71 -11.65
CA GLU A 316 -37.52 -5.98 -10.73
C GLU A 316 -38.19 -4.70 -10.25
N GLU A 317 -37.43 -3.64 -9.97
CA GLU A 317 -37.99 -2.33 -9.62
C GLU A 317 -38.92 -1.81 -10.72
N LYS A 318 -38.48 -1.89 -11.98
CA LYS A 318 -39.32 -1.53 -13.14
C LYS A 318 -40.57 -2.40 -13.24
N ASN A 319 -40.42 -3.71 -13.02
CA ASN A 319 -41.55 -4.64 -13.03
C ASN A 319 -42.60 -4.29 -11.97
N VAL A 320 -42.17 -3.97 -10.74
CA VAL A 320 -43.06 -3.57 -9.64
C VAL A 320 -43.76 -2.25 -9.96
N GLN A 321 -43.03 -1.25 -10.48
CA GLN A 321 -43.64 0.03 -10.89
C GLN A 321 -44.70 -0.17 -11.99
N ASP A 322 -44.46 -1.05 -12.96
CA ASP A 322 -45.42 -1.34 -14.03
C ASP A 322 -46.69 -2.05 -13.50
N ILE A 323 -46.57 -2.92 -12.49
CA ILE A 323 -47.72 -3.56 -11.84
C ILE A 323 -48.54 -2.52 -11.07
N LEU A 324 -47.88 -1.67 -10.27
CA LEU A 324 -48.56 -0.61 -9.50
C LEU A 324 -49.34 0.36 -10.40
N LYS A 325 -48.80 0.70 -11.57
CA LYS A 325 -49.49 1.53 -12.57
C LYS A 325 -50.70 0.86 -13.24
N ARG A 326 -50.79 -0.47 -13.23
CA ARG A 326 -51.94 -1.20 -13.79
C ARG A 326 -53.08 -1.39 -12.79
N GLU A 327 -52.76 -1.37 -11.49
CA GLU A 327 -53.73 -1.52 -10.39
C GLU A 327 -54.35 -0.17 -9.97
N MET A 328 -53.75 0.96 -10.37
CA MET A 328 -54.32 2.33 -10.25
C MET A 328 -55.12 2.72 -11.49
#